data_AF-A0A7V1DUB3-F1
#
_entry.id   AF-A0A7V1DUB3-F1
#
_cell.length_a   1.000
_cell.length_b   1.000
_cell.length_c   1.000
_cell.angle_alpha   90.00
_cell.angle_beta   90.00
_cell.angle_gamma   90.00
#
_symmetry.space_group_name_H-M   'P 1'
#
loop_
_entity.id
_entity.type
_entity.pdbx_description
1 polymer ?
#
loop_
_entity_poly.entity_id
_entity_poly.type
_entity_poly.pdbx_seq_one_letter_code
_entity_poly.pdbx_strand_id
1 'polypeptide(L)'
;MDILFYILGSTFLISLLAFIGALTLFFKEKLLDKILLILVAFSAGALIGGAFLHLIPEAIAKVGPEENSLLKIFLYLLLGFCLFFVLEQFIRWHHHHATRHP
;
A
#
# COMPACT_ATOMS: atom_id res chain seq x y z
N MET A 1 -2.65 -22.94 -19.79
CA MET A 1 -1.48 -22.32 -19.13
C MET A 1 -1.86 -22.15 -17.68
N ASP A 2 -1.18 -22.84 -16.77
CA ASP A 2 -1.59 -22.85 -15.36
C ASP A 2 -1.48 -21.45 -14.76
N ILE A 3 -2.48 -21.03 -13.98
CA ILE A 3 -2.55 -19.73 -13.30
C ILE A 3 -1.25 -19.42 -12.54
N LEU A 4 -0.60 -20.46 -12.00
CA LEU A 4 0.71 -20.37 -11.35
C LEU A 4 1.80 -19.78 -12.25
N PHE A 5 1.88 -20.17 -13.52
CA PHE A 5 2.88 -19.62 -14.44
C PHE A 5 2.65 -18.13 -14.70
N TYR A 6 1.39 -17.70 -14.79
CA TYR A 6 1.07 -16.27 -14.94
C TYR A 6 1.47 -15.48 -13.70
N ILE A 7 1.14 -15.98 -12.49
CA ILE A 7 1.53 -15.30 -11.24
C ILE A 7 3.06 -15.19 -11.16
N LEU A 8 3.78 -16.30 -11.37
CA LEU A 8 5.24 -16.31 -11.30
C LEU A 8 5.88 -15.39 -12.35
N GLY A 9 5.40 -15.44 -13.60
CA GLY A 9 5.88 -14.58 -14.67
C GLY A 9 5.62 -13.09 -14.40
N SER A 10 4.41 -12.74 -13.96
CA SER A 10 4.06 -11.37 -13.60
C SER A 10 4.87 -10.84 -12.42
N THR A 11 5.02 -11.63 -11.35
CA THR A 11 5.84 -11.23 -10.19
C THR A 11 7.30 -11.04 -10.57
N PHE A 12 7.86 -11.90 -11.40
CA PHE A 12 9.24 -11.76 -11.90
C PHE A 12 9.42 -10.47 -12.69
N LEU A 13 8.48 -10.16 -13.60
CA LEU A 13 8.50 -8.91 -14.37
C LEU A 13 8.38 -7.67 -13.48
N ILE A 14 7.49 -7.69 -12.49
CA ILE A 14 7.32 -6.60 -11.52
C ILE A 14 8.60 -6.39 -10.72
N SER A 15 9.28 -7.46 -10.31
CA SER A 15 10.58 -7.36 -9.63
C SER A 15 11.65 -6.71 -10.51
N LEU A 16 11.65 -6.98 -11.82
CA LEU A 16 12.55 -6.34 -12.77
C LEU A 16 12.26 -4.83 -12.91
N LEU A 17 10.97 -4.46 -12.93
CA LEU A 17 10.54 -3.07 -12.94
C LEU A 17 10.91 -2.34 -11.64
N ALA A 18 10.88 -3.01 -10.49
CA ALA A 18 11.33 -2.41 -9.24
C ALA A 18 12.81 -1.98 -9.29
N PHE A 19 13.62 -2.62 -10.13
CA PHE A 19 15.02 -2.26 -10.35
C PHE A 19 15.19 -0.87 -11.01
N ILE A 20 14.15 -0.32 -11.65
CA ILE A 20 14.13 1.06 -12.14
C ILE A 20 14.37 2.05 -10.98
N GLY A 21 13.94 1.70 -9.77
CA GLY A 21 14.24 2.47 -8.57
C GLY A 21 15.74 2.66 -8.31
N ALA A 22 16.60 1.74 -8.77
CA ALA A 22 18.06 1.90 -8.66
C ALA A 22 18.59 3.11 -9.45
N LEU A 23 17.86 3.57 -10.48
CA LEU A 23 18.22 4.78 -11.22
C LEU A 23 18.23 6.03 -10.34
N THR A 24 17.52 6.02 -9.20
CA THR A 24 17.51 7.13 -8.24
C THR A 24 18.90 7.47 -7.71
N LEU A 25 19.84 6.52 -7.68
CA LEU A 25 21.24 6.73 -7.27
C LEU A 25 22.02 7.65 -8.21
N PHE A 26 21.57 7.85 -9.45
CA PHE A 26 22.22 8.71 -10.44
C PHE A 26 21.70 10.16 -10.42
N PHE A 27 20.63 10.47 -9.68
CA PHE A 27 20.02 11.80 -9.65
C PHE A 27 20.54 12.68 -8.50
N LYS A 28 20.45 14.00 -8.67
CA LYS A 28 20.74 14.97 -7.62
C LYS A 28 19.62 14.99 -6.58
N GLU A 29 19.97 15.07 -5.30
CA GLU A 29 19.04 15.06 -4.15
C GLU A 29 17.85 16.02 -4.32
N LYS A 30 18.10 17.28 -4.69
CA LYS A 30 17.03 18.29 -4.88
C LYS A 30 15.98 17.91 -5.92
N LEU A 31 16.38 17.17 -6.96
CA LEU A 31 15.46 16.73 -8.00
C LEU A 31 14.71 15.48 -7.53
N LEU A 32 15.41 14.57 -6.85
CA LEU A 32 14.84 13.36 -6.27
C LEU A 32 13.73 13.69 -5.26
N ASP A 33 13.95 14.64 -4.34
CA ASP A 33 12.94 15.04 -3.36
C ASP A 33 11.64 15.51 -4.01
N LYS A 34 11.74 16.31 -5.08
CA LYS A 34 10.57 16.82 -5.80
C LYS A 34 9.81 15.72 -6.52
N ILE A 35 10.54 14.80 -7.16
CA ILE A 35 9.94 13.65 -7.85
C ILE A 35 9.30 12.70 -6.84
N LEU A 36 10.00 12.35 -5.76
CA LEU A 36 9.49 11.46 -4.72
C LEU A 36 8.18 11.99 -4.13
N LEU A 37 8.09 13.28 -3.83
CA LEU A 37 6.86 13.86 -3.30
C LEU A 37 5.67 13.69 -4.26
N ILE A 38 5.89 13.89 -5.57
CA ILE A 38 4.85 13.70 -6.60
C ILE A 38 4.50 12.21 -6.76
N LEU A 39 5.51 11.32 -6.82
CA LEU A 39 5.29 9.88 -6.99
C LEU A 39 4.57 9.27 -5.78
N VAL A 40 4.97 9.64 -4.56
CA VAL A 40 4.33 9.17 -3.32
C VAL A 40 2.89 9.68 -3.25
N ALA A 41 2.64 10.94 -3.58
CA ALA A 41 1.27 11.47 -3.64
C ALA A 41 0.42 10.74 -4.70
N PHE A 42 1.00 10.46 -5.87
CA PHE A 42 0.34 9.68 -6.93
C PHE A 42 0.02 8.25 -6.48
N SER A 43 0.98 7.54 -5.88
CA SER A 43 0.77 6.18 -5.36
C SER A 43 -0.27 6.15 -4.25
N ALA A 44 -0.22 7.08 -3.30
CA ALA A 44 -1.22 7.20 -2.24
C ALA A 44 -2.62 7.44 -2.83
N GLY A 45 -2.73 8.36 -3.79
CA GLY A 45 -3.99 8.63 -4.49
C GLY A 45 -4.51 7.42 -5.27
N ALA A 46 -3.64 6.70 -5.99
CA ALA A 46 -4.01 5.50 -6.74
C ALA A 46 -4.46 4.34 -5.85
N LEU A 47 -3.80 4.13 -4.70
CA LEU A 47 -4.19 3.11 -3.72
C LEU A 47 -5.53 3.43 -3.06
N ILE A 48 -5.73 4.68 -2.62
CA ILE A 48 -7.01 5.13 -2.07
C ILE A 48 -8.10 5.03 -3.14
N GLY A 49 -7.84 5.51 -4.35
CA GLY A 49 -8.77 5.41 -5.47
C GLY A 49 -9.14 3.96 -5.80
N GLY A 50 -8.17 3.05 -5.86
CA GLY A 50 -8.41 1.63 -6.07
C GLY A 50 -9.22 0.98 -4.93
N ALA A 51 -8.96 1.36 -3.67
CA ALA A 51 -9.74 0.88 -2.54
C ALA A 51 -11.20 1.32 -2.60
N PHE A 52 -11.45 2.63 -2.80
CA PHE A 52 -12.81 3.20 -2.73
C PHE A 52 -13.63 3.05 -4.02
N LEU A 53 -13.00 3.11 -5.19
CA LEU A 53 -13.70 3.09 -6.47
C LEU A 53 -13.77 1.69 -7.09
N HIS A 54 -12.90 0.77 -6.67
CA HIS A 54 -12.86 -0.59 -7.21
C HIS A 54 -13.15 -1.65 -6.14
N LEU A 55 -12.28 -1.79 -5.13
CA LEU A 55 -12.36 -2.91 -4.18
C LEU A 55 -13.62 -2.89 -3.31
N ILE A 56 -13.96 -1.74 -2.71
CA ILE A 56 -15.14 -1.61 -1.84
C ILE A 56 -16.45 -1.83 -2.63
N PRO A 57 -16.69 -1.16 -3.78
CA PRO A 57 -17.87 -1.39 -4.59
C PRO A 57 -17.98 -2.83 -5.11
N GLU A 58 -16.87 -3.45 -5.53
CA GLU A 58 -16.85 -4.85 -5.98
C GLU A 58 -17.22 -5.81 -4.86
N ALA A 59 -16.72 -5.59 -3.65
CA ALA A 59 -17.07 -6.40 -2.48
C ALA A 59 -18.56 -6.31 -2.18
N ILE A 60 -19.13 -5.10 -2.18
CA ILE A 60 -20.57 -4.88 -1.97
C ILE A 60 -21.39 -5.58 -3.07
N ALA A 61 -20.97 -5.46 -4.33
CA ALA A 61 -21.65 -6.08 -5.46
C ALA A 61 -21.66 -7.62 -5.39
N LYS A 62 -20.58 -8.25 -4.88
CA LYS A 62 -20.48 -9.71 -4.76
C LYS A 62 -21.31 -10.31 -3.63
N VAL A 63 -21.44 -9.62 -2.50
CA VAL A 63 -22.15 -10.18 -1.32
C VAL A 63 -23.66 -9.86 -1.34
N GLY A 64 -24.08 -8.83 -2.11
CA GLY A 64 -25.49 -8.47 -2.25
C GLY A 64 -26.01 -7.55 -1.12
N PRO A 65 -27.27 -7.07 -1.23
CA PRO A 65 -27.81 -6.01 -0.38
C PRO A 65 -28.29 -6.46 1.01
N GLU A 66 -27.96 -7.68 1.45
CA GLU A 66 -28.33 -8.12 2.80
C GLU A 66 -27.58 -7.28 3.85
N GLU A 67 -28.31 -6.68 4.78
CA GLU A 67 -27.75 -5.77 5.80
C GLU A 67 -26.62 -6.43 6.60
N ASN A 68 -26.81 -7.70 6.98
CA ASN A 68 -25.83 -8.46 7.78
C ASN A 68 -24.52 -8.73 7.01
N SER A 69 -24.58 -8.75 5.69
CA SER A 69 -23.43 -8.98 4.81
C SER A 69 -22.64 -7.69 4.58
N LEU A 70 -23.32 -6.56 4.43
CA LEU A 70 -22.68 -5.24 4.34
C LEU A 70 -21.91 -4.90 5.63
N LEU A 71 -22.52 -5.14 6.80
CA LEU A 71 -21.86 -4.92 8.09
C LEU A 71 -20.54 -5.69 8.21
N LYS A 72 -20.48 -6.93 7.71
CA LYS A 72 -19.24 -7.72 7.72
C LYS A 72 -18.12 -7.07 6.89
N ILE A 73 -18.44 -6.54 5.71
CA ILE A 73 -17.44 -5.87 4.85
C ILE A 73 -16.81 -4.67 5.58
N PHE A 74 -17.65 -3.82 6.19
CA PHE A 74 -17.16 -2.66 6.94
C PHE A 74 -16.41 -3.06 8.21
N LEU A 75 -16.81 -4.15 8.88
CA LEU A 75 -16.06 -4.70 10.01
C LEU A 75 -14.67 -5.18 9.59
N TYR A 76 -14.53 -5.86 8.45
CA TYR A 76 -13.21 -6.26 7.93
C TYR A 76 -12.37 -5.06 7.51
N LEU A 77 -12.97 -4.03 6.91
CA LEU A 77 -12.29 -2.79 6.58
C LEU A 77 -11.74 -2.11 7.84
N LEU A 78 -12.57 -1.97 8.87
CA LEU A 78 -12.18 -1.38 10.16
C LEU A 78 -11.10 -2.23 10.84
N LEU A 79 -11.25 -3.55 10.84
CA LEU A 79 -10.26 -4.47 11.38
C LEU A 79 -8.91 -4.29 10.68
N GLY A 80 -8.90 -4.14 9.35
CA GLY A 80 -7.69 -3.83 8.58
C GLY A 80 -7.02 -2.54 9.05
N PHE A 81 -7.79 -1.44 9.18
CA PHE A 81 -7.26 -0.19 9.72
C PHE A 81 -6.70 -0.33 11.14
N CYS A 82 -7.41 -1.02 12.04
CA CYS A 82 -6.92 -1.29 13.40
C CYS A 82 -5.63 -2.12 13.39
N LEU A 83 -5.53 -3.13 12.53
CA LEU A 83 -4.34 -3.97 12.39
C LEU A 83 -3.13 -3.15 11.92
N PHE A 84 -3.30 -2.33 10.88
CA PHE A 84 -2.26 -1.44 10.39
C PHE A 84 -1.87 -0.38 11.43
N PHE A 85 -2.83 0.14 12.19
CA PHE A 85 -2.55 1.07 13.29
C PHE A 85 -1.70 0.43 14.39
N VAL A 86 -2.03 -0.80 14.81
CA VAL A 86 -1.21 -1.55 15.79
C VAL A 86 0.18 -1.85 15.23
N LEU A 87 0.27 -2.26 13.96
CA LEU A 87 1.55 -2.48 13.28
C LEU A 87 2.41 -1.20 13.28
N GLU A 88 1.80 -0.05 12.97
CA GLU A 88 2.46 1.24 12.96
C GLU A 88 2.98 1.62 14.36
N GLN A 89 2.17 1.39 15.40
CA GLN A 89 2.59 1.62 16.78
C GLN A 89 3.75 0.70 17.20
N PHE A 90 3.73 -0.56 16.77
CA PHE A 90 4.81 -1.51 17.04
C PHE A 90 6.12 -1.10 16.35
N ILE A 91 6.05 -0.63 15.10
CA ILE A 91 7.23 -0.13 14.36
C ILE A 91 7.79 1.14 15.01
N ARG A 92 6.94 2.10 15.39
CA ARG A 92 7.38 3.33 16.09
C ARG A 92 7.94 3.10 17.49
N TRP A 93 7.56 2.01 18.15
CA TRP A 93 7.95 1.70 19.52
C TRP A 93 9.48 1.69 19.72
N HIS A 94 10.27 1.37 18.68
CA HIS A 94 11.72 1.21 18.80
C HIS A 94 12.55 2.50 18.65
N HIS A 95 11.96 3.67 18.39
CA HIS A 95 12.71 4.92 18.15
C HIS A 95 12.74 5.89 19.33
N HIS A 96 13.01 5.39 20.54
CA HIS A 96 13.38 6.22 21.70
C HIS A 96 14.75 5.85 22.24
N HIS A 97 15.81 6.26 21.53
CA HIS A 97 17.10 6.58 22.16
C HIS A 97 17.41 8.05 21.88
N ALA A 98 16.89 8.90 22.76
CA ALA A 98 17.27 10.29 22.84
C ALA A 98 18.69 10.38 23.42
N THR A 99 19.71 10.30 22.57
CA THR A 99 21.04 10.80 22.95
C THR A 99 21.08 12.29 22.66
N ARG A 100 20.50 13.07 23.57
CA ARG A 100 20.92 14.47 23.75
C ARG A 100 22.34 14.44 24.33
N HIS A 101 23.32 14.86 23.55
CA HIS A 101 24.60 15.31 24.09
C HIS A 101 24.69 16.84 23.91
N PRO A 102 25.21 17.55 24.93
CA PRO A 102 25.31 19.01 24.97
C PRO A 102 26.29 19.58 23.93
#